data_AF-A0A3A8IEI2-F1
#
_entry.id   AF-A0A3A8IEI2-F1
#
_cell.length_a   1.000
_cell.length_b   1.000
_cell.length_c   1.000
_cell.angle_alpha   90.00
_cell.angle_beta   90.00
_cell.angle_gamma   90.00
#
_symmetry.space_group_name_H-M   'P 1'
#
loop_
_entity.id
_entity.type
_entity.pdbx_description
1 polymer ?
#
loop_
_entity_poly.entity_id
_entity_poly.type
_entity_poly.pdbx_seq_one_letter_code
_entity_poly.pdbx_strand_id
1 'polypeptide(L)'
;MIENRTHIALMQRGFDSGLAQKIIQAGETISSLKQKPGEQLAALGIPEHLIHALQSENRPPIPEATLRKVLHESAWACSICRKGNVSIILHHIDEWSDSRDHDESNLITLCLNHHGEAHTKRELGQNLTPSRLREAKARWTAQVIQTSAAAILKPTNELTNEFWDYFNHVRLPQCLHLAGIDVTLQQPMHQWLLGLGLINEDGTARIPEDKDPSKYKFIYQLYGSGLAGPGPNVYRFYRWMIETLLQSVRWVDLTNNWERKSIKGLVTPGTIVVCRGAHTFKQLDGVSKEGINQMRRVRRKKDKIELSFIIDAWESTSSSSYWGHLTRKSSAMSISVVRSLDEQAGVLTMPATCLAIGTGFGPYPTSDCPYDGYSGHSPEDGDSSSGIDI
;
A
#
# COMPACT_ATOMS: atom_id res chain seq x y z
N MET A 1 9.04 -34.38 -23.64
CA MET A 1 7.79 -33.86 -23.05
C MET A 1 8.09 -33.52 -21.60
N ILE A 2 7.86 -32.28 -21.18
CA ILE A 2 8.04 -31.90 -19.77
C ILE A 2 6.89 -32.56 -19.01
N GLU A 3 7.18 -33.59 -18.22
CA GLU A 3 6.21 -34.22 -17.35
C GLU A 3 5.61 -33.17 -16.41
N ASN A 4 4.29 -32.97 -16.48
CA ASN A 4 3.61 -32.06 -15.59
C ASN A 4 3.64 -32.67 -14.18
N ARG A 5 4.45 -32.09 -13.29
CA ARG A 5 4.66 -32.58 -11.90
C ARG A 5 3.34 -32.74 -11.14
N THR A 6 2.35 -31.87 -11.41
CA THR A 6 1.01 -31.96 -10.81
C THR A 6 0.27 -33.20 -11.31
N HIS A 7 0.39 -33.53 -12.60
CA HIS A 7 -0.25 -34.71 -13.19
C HIS A 7 0.25 -36.01 -12.55
N ILE A 8 1.58 -36.16 -12.46
CA ILE A 8 2.20 -37.33 -11.81
C ILE A 8 1.77 -37.43 -10.35
N ALA A 9 1.79 -36.30 -9.63
CA ALA A 9 1.45 -36.30 -8.21
C ALA A 9 -0.04 -36.60 -7.95
N LEU A 10 -0.95 -36.26 -8.87
CA LEU A 10 -2.36 -36.67 -8.83
C LEU A 10 -2.49 -38.17 -9.08
N MET A 11 -1.83 -38.69 -10.11
CA MET A 11 -1.86 -40.14 -10.40
C MET A 11 -1.31 -40.99 -9.25
N GLN A 12 -0.25 -40.53 -8.59
CA GLN A 12 0.31 -41.18 -7.38
C GLN A 12 -0.69 -41.28 -6.21
N ARG A 13 -1.74 -40.45 -6.22
CA ARG A 13 -2.82 -40.43 -5.22
C ARG A 13 -4.06 -41.21 -5.66
N GLY A 14 -4.00 -41.92 -6.78
CA GLY A 14 -5.11 -42.72 -7.30
C GLY A 14 -6.07 -41.96 -8.20
N PHE A 15 -5.76 -40.73 -8.62
CA PHE A 15 -6.51 -40.05 -9.68
C PHE A 15 -6.25 -40.75 -11.02
N ASP A 16 -7.31 -41.03 -11.79
CA ASP A 16 -7.13 -41.48 -13.16
C ASP A 16 -6.57 -40.34 -14.02
N SER A 17 -5.85 -40.72 -15.08
CA SER A 17 -5.18 -39.77 -15.98
C SER A 17 -6.16 -38.76 -16.61
N GLY A 18 -7.39 -39.17 -16.91
CA GLY A 18 -8.41 -38.31 -17.50
C GLY A 18 -8.90 -37.23 -16.51
N LEU A 19 -9.18 -37.61 -15.27
CA LEU A 19 -9.53 -36.69 -14.21
C LEU A 19 -8.36 -35.76 -13.84
N ALA A 20 -7.15 -36.28 -13.77
CA ALA A 20 -5.95 -35.48 -13.51
C ALA A 20 -5.73 -34.40 -14.59
N GLN A 21 -5.95 -34.74 -15.86
CA GLN A 21 -5.88 -33.78 -16.97
C GLN A 21 -6.96 -32.68 -16.85
N LYS A 22 -8.21 -33.04 -16.51
CA LYS A 22 -9.31 -32.08 -16.31
C LYS A 22 -9.03 -31.10 -15.18
N ILE A 23 -8.51 -31.58 -14.06
CA ILE A 23 -8.12 -30.76 -12.91
C ILE A 23 -7.05 -29.74 -13.31
N ILE A 24 -6.03 -30.17 -14.05
CA ILE A 24 -4.96 -29.26 -14.53
C ILE A 24 -5.49 -28.25 -15.55
N GLN A 25 -6.39 -28.67 -16.44
CA GLN A 25 -7.03 -27.76 -17.41
C GLN A 25 -7.90 -26.70 -16.71
N ALA A 26 -8.47 -27.04 -15.56
CA ALA A 26 -9.16 -26.08 -14.68
C ALA A 26 -8.20 -25.16 -13.91
N GLY A 27 -6.88 -25.30 -14.10
CA GLY A 27 -5.85 -24.49 -13.43
C GLY A 27 -5.55 -24.92 -12.00
N GLU A 28 -6.05 -26.08 -11.56
CA GLU A 28 -5.89 -26.55 -10.19
C GLU A 28 -4.56 -27.27 -9.96
N THR A 29 -4.03 -27.13 -8.75
CA THR A 29 -2.82 -27.79 -8.26
C THR A 29 -3.15 -28.64 -7.02
N ILE A 30 -2.27 -29.55 -6.62
CA ILE A 30 -2.49 -30.31 -5.37
C ILE A 30 -2.64 -29.38 -4.16
N SER A 31 -1.88 -28.28 -4.14
CA SER A 31 -1.97 -27.30 -3.05
C SER A 31 -3.34 -26.62 -3.02
N SER A 32 -3.89 -26.26 -4.18
CA SER A 32 -5.22 -25.64 -4.25
C SER A 32 -6.34 -26.63 -3.96
N LEU A 33 -6.22 -27.89 -4.38
CA LEU A 33 -7.19 -28.93 -4.01
C LEU A 33 -7.26 -29.15 -2.50
N LYS A 34 -6.12 -29.15 -1.79
CA LYS A 34 -6.08 -29.28 -0.32
C LYS A 34 -6.71 -28.11 0.43
N GLN A 35 -6.89 -26.97 -0.23
CA GLN A 35 -7.49 -25.75 0.31
C GLN A 35 -8.98 -25.63 -0.04
N LYS A 36 -9.57 -26.61 -0.74
CA LYS A 36 -11.00 -26.61 -1.06
C LYS A 36 -11.79 -27.43 -0.04
N PRO A 37 -12.96 -26.93 0.40
CA PRO A 37 -13.93 -27.73 1.13
C PRO A 37 -14.37 -28.96 0.33
N GLY A 38 -14.84 -30.00 1.03
CA GLY A 38 -15.25 -31.27 0.42
C GLY A 38 -16.31 -31.09 -0.67
N GLU A 39 -17.27 -30.19 -0.47
CA GLU A 39 -18.32 -29.86 -1.44
C GLU A 39 -17.76 -29.32 -2.76
N GLN A 40 -16.74 -28.45 -2.70
CA GLN A 40 -16.10 -27.90 -3.89
C GLN A 40 -15.25 -28.95 -4.63
N LEU A 41 -14.64 -29.88 -3.90
CA LEU A 41 -13.91 -31.01 -4.50
C LEU A 41 -14.87 -31.98 -5.19
N ALA A 42 -16.03 -32.24 -4.59
CA ALA A 42 -17.07 -33.07 -5.20
C ALA A 42 -17.61 -32.43 -6.49
N ALA A 43 -17.77 -31.09 -6.52
CA ALA A 43 -18.16 -30.35 -7.72
C ALA A 43 -17.15 -30.45 -8.88
N LEU A 44 -15.87 -30.72 -8.58
CA LEU A 44 -14.84 -31.01 -9.58
C LEU A 44 -14.89 -32.46 -10.11
N GLY A 45 -15.87 -33.25 -9.69
CA GLY A 45 -16.00 -34.66 -10.06
C GLY A 45 -15.01 -35.58 -9.35
N ILE A 46 -14.42 -35.13 -8.24
CA ILE A 46 -13.48 -35.92 -7.46
C ILE A 46 -14.26 -36.93 -6.60
N PRO A 47 -14.01 -38.24 -6.73
CA PRO A 47 -14.64 -39.26 -5.90
C PRO A 47 -14.38 -39.04 -4.41
N GLU A 48 -15.37 -39.37 -3.57
CA GLU A 48 -15.32 -39.17 -2.12
C GLU A 48 -14.09 -39.79 -1.44
N HIS A 49 -13.66 -40.98 -1.88
CA HIS A 49 -12.45 -41.63 -1.35
C HIS A 49 -11.17 -40.84 -1.63
N LEU A 50 -11.07 -40.15 -2.78
CA LEU A 50 -9.94 -39.28 -3.12
C LEU A 50 -10.02 -37.94 -2.37
N ILE A 51 -11.23 -37.43 -2.13
CA ILE A 51 -11.45 -36.25 -1.27
C ILE A 51 -10.93 -36.53 0.14
N HIS A 52 -11.32 -37.66 0.72
CA HIS A 52 -10.86 -38.07 2.05
C HIS A 52 -9.34 -38.23 2.08
N ALA A 53 -8.75 -38.87 1.08
CA ALA A 53 -7.29 -39.00 0.96
C ALA A 53 -6.61 -37.63 0.94
N LEU A 54 -7.08 -36.68 0.10
CA LEU A 54 -6.54 -35.33 0.02
C LEU A 54 -6.64 -34.55 1.36
N GLN A 55 -7.77 -34.69 2.06
CA GLN A 55 -8.01 -33.97 3.32
C GLN A 55 -7.25 -34.55 4.52
N SER A 56 -6.92 -35.84 4.46
CA SER A 56 -6.10 -36.54 5.45
C SER A 56 -4.60 -36.21 5.34
N GLU A 57 -4.14 -35.71 4.20
CA GLU A 57 -2.76 -35.28 4.03
C GLU A 57 -2.44 -34.03 4.86
N ASN A 58 -1.15 -33.87 5.19
CA ASN A 58 -0.65 -32.70 5.92
C ASN A 58 -1.10 -31.38 5.26
N ARG A 59 -1.52 -30.45 6.13
CA ARG A 59 -1.88 -29.08 5.77
C ARG A 59 -0.75 -28.42 4.96
N PRO A 60 -1.04 -27.81 3.80
CA PRO A 60 -0.05 -27.05 3.06
C PRO A 60 0.39 -25.80 3.86
N PRO A 61 1.63 -25.34 3.68
CA PRO A 61 2.08 -24.10 4.29
C PRO A 61 1.22 -22.92 3.80
N ILE A 62 1.06 -21.91 4.66
CA ILE A 62 0.41 -20.65 4.27
C ILE A 62 1.22 -20.03 3.13
N PRO A 63 0.59 -19.62 2.00
CA PRO A 63 1.28 -18.96 0.91
C PRO A 63 2.08 -17.76 1.40
N GLU A 64 3.33 -17.62 0.96
CA GLU A 64 4.24 -16.59 1.49
C GLU A 64 3.71 -15.17 1.30
N ALA A 65 3.04 -14.89 0.17
CA ALA A 65 2.43 -13.59 -0.08
C ALA A 65 1.35 -13.25 0.96
N THR A 66 0.45 -14.21 1.26
CA THR A 66 -0.58 -14.04 2.29
C THR A 66 0.01 -13.86 3.68
N LEU A 67 1.02 -14.66 4.02
CA LEU A 67 1.76 -14.54 5.27
C LEU A 67 2.34 -13.12 5.45
N ARG A 68 3.08 -12.62 4.45
CA ARG A 68 3.67 -11.28 4.47
C ARG A 68 2.61 -10.19 4.59
N LYS A 69 1.51 -10.33 3.87
CA LYS A 69 0.40 -9.38 3.90
C LYS A 69 -0.22 -9.27 5.30
N VAL A 70 -0.59 -10.41 5.91
CA VAL A 70 -1.17 -10.44 7.26
C VAL A 70 -0.19 -9.89 8.30
N LEU A 71 1.09 -10.23 8.20
CA LEU A 71 2.13 -9.71 9.09
C LEU A 71 2.29 -8.20 8.96
N HIS A 72 2.37 -7.68 7.73
CA HIS A 72 2.43 -6.25 7.45
C HIS A 72 1.20 -5.52 8.00
N GLU A 73 -0.01 -5.98 7.73
CA GLU A 73 -1.24 -5.33 8.19
C GLU A 73 -1.42 -5.32 9.71
N SER A 74 -0.77 -6.25 10.39
CA SER A 74 -0.70 -6.29 11.86
C SER A 74 0.49 -5.52 12.43
N ALA A 75 1.31 -4.92 11.56
CA ALA A 75 2.60 -4.33 11.89
C ALA A 75 3.47 -5.25 12.77
N TRP A 76 3.55 -6.53 12.38
CA TRP A 76 4.33 -7.55 13.08
C TRP A 76 4.03 -7.66 14.58
N ALA A 77 2.80 -7.35 14.98
CA ALA A 77 2.36 -7.39 16.37
C ALA A 77 1.20 -8.34 16.57
N CYS A 78 1.05 -8.82 17.81
CA CYS A 78 -0.13 -9.58 18.20
C CYS A 78 -1.39 -8.71 18.13
N SER A 79 -2.42 -9.17 17.44
CA SER A 79 -3.68 -8.43 17.28
C SER A 79 -4.49 -8.27 18.57
N ILE A 80 -4.13 -8.99 19.65
CA ILE A 80 -4.77 -8.89 20.97
C ILE A 80 -4.04 -7.89 21.87
N CYS A 81 -2.77 -8.17 22.22
CA CYS A 81 -2.01 -7.32 23.12
C CYS A 81 -1.20 -6.20 22.45
N ARG A 82 -1.17 -6.17 21.11
CA ARG A 82 -0.52 -5.12 20.29
C ARG A 82 0.98 -4.99 20.47
N LYS A 83 1.63 -6.02 21.04
CA LYS A 83 3.08 -6.07 21.23
C LYS A 83 3.74 -6.69 20.00
N GLY A 84 4.73 -5.99 19.43
CA GLY A 84 5.58 -6.48 18.33
C GLY A 84 6.92 -7.07 18.77
N ASN A 85 7.32 -6.86 20.02
CA ASN A 85 8.56 -7.40 20.60
C ASN A 85 8.39 -8.79 21.24
N VAL A 86 7.40 -9.56 20.77
CA VAL A 86 7.10 -10.90 21.24
C VAL A 86 7.02 -11.86 20.06
N SER A 87 7.29 -13.14 20.27
CA SER A 87 7.12 -14.15 19.24
C SER A 87 5.66 -14.24 18.80
N ILE A 88 5.40 -13.92 17.53
CA ILE A 88 4.09 -13.98 16.90
C ILE A 88 3.99 -15.12 15.90
N ILE A 89 2.78 -15.65 15.73
CA ILE A 89 2.42 -16.67 14.76
C ILE A 89 1.06 -16.34 14.13
N LEU A 90 0.80 -16.88 12.95
CA LEU A 90 -0.51 -16.78 12.31
C LEU A 90 -1.42 -17.89 12.83
N HIS A 91 -2.62 -17.48 13.21
CA HIS A 91 -3.70 -18.34 13.68
C HIS A 91 -4.88 -18.25 12.70
N HIS A 92 -5.50 -19.39 12.45
CA HIS A 92 -6.73 -19.53 11.70
C HIS A 92 -7.92 -19.16 12.60
N ILE A 93 -8.69 -18.14 12.24
CA ILE A 93 -9.84 -17.65 13.01
C ILE A 93 -10.94 -18.72 13.06
N ASP A 94 -11.29 -19.27 11.91
CA ASP A 94 -12.05 -20.50 11.76
C ASP A 94 -11.08 -21.64 11.51
N GLU A 95 -11.18 -22.70 12.30
CA GLU A 95 -10.19 -23.78 12.33
C GLU A 95 -9.92 -24.37 10.95
N TRP A 96 -8.65 -24.73 10.69
CA TRP A 96 -8.24 -25.29 9.40
C TRP A 96 -8.95 -26.60 9.07
N SER A 97 -9.26 -27.43 10.10
CA SER A 97 -9.98 -28.69 9.91
C SER A 97 -11.30 -28.50 9.16
N ASP A 98 -11.96 -27.37 9.43
CA ASP A 98 -13.31 -27.07 8.98
C ASP A 98 -13.29 -26.17 7.74
N SER A 99 -12.51 -25.09 7.79
CA SER A 99 -12.49 -24.07 6.74
C SER A 99 -11.60 -24.43 5.54
N ARG A 100 -10.48 -25.13 5.78
CA ARG A 100 -9.40 -25.35 4.80
C ARG A 100 -8.92 -24.06 4.12
N ASP A 101 -9.06 -22.93 4.81
CA ASP A 101 -8.95 -21.60 4.23
C ASP A 101 -7.70 -20.86 4.72
N HIS A 102 -6.84 -20.46 3.78
CA HIS A 102 -5.66 -19.61 4.03
C HIS A 102 -5.89 -18.14 3.67
N ASP A 103 -7.13 -17.74 3.40
CA ASP A 103 -7.44 -16.36 3.07
C ASP A 103 -7.08 -15.43 4.22
N GLU A 104 -6.63 -14.23 3.85
CA GLU A 104 -6.25 -13.19 4.80
C GLU A 104 -7.37 -12.95 5.82
N SER A 105 -8.63 -12.93 5.39
CA SER A 105 -9.80 -12.74 6.28
C SER A 105 -9.90 -13.79 7.38
N ASN A 106 -9.40 -15.00 7.15
CA ASN A 106 -9.39 -16.10 8.11
C ASN A 106 -8.09 -16.17 8.94
N LEU A 107 -7.14 -15.26 8.73
CA LEU A 107 -5.85 -15.28 9.42
C LEU A 107 -5.70 -14.09 10.37
N ILE A 108 -5.16 -14.35 11.56
CA ILE A 108 -4.84 -13.33 12.57
C ILE A 108 -3.47 -13.57 13.19
N THR A 109 -2.75 -12.50 13.53
CA THR A 109 -1.47 -12.59 14.24
C THR A 109 -1.68 -12.66 15.75
N LEU A 110 -1.13 -13.69 16.40
CA LEU A 110 -1.19 -13.87 17.85
C LEU A 110 0.21 -14.12 18.41
N CYS A 111 0.49 -13.62 19.61
CA CYS A 111 1.65 -14.11 20.36
C CYS A 111 1.35 -15.49 20.95
N LEU A 112 2.38 -16.23 21.36
CA LEU A 112 2.23 -17.60 21.88
C LEU A 112 1.20 -17.71 23.02
N ASN A 113 1.13 -16.70 23.91
CA ASN A 113 0.15 -16.68 25.00
C ASN A 113 -1.28 -16.62 24.47
N HIS A 114 -1.62 -15.62 23.65
CA HIS A 114 -2.99 -15.48 23.11
C HIS A 114 -3.34 -16.58 22.10
N HIS A 115 -2.34 -17.16 21.42
CA HIS A 115 -2.56 -18.34 20.60
C HIS A 115 -3.01 -19.54 21.46
N GLY A 116 -2.35 -19.78 22.60
CA GLY A 116 -2.79 -20.80 23.56
C GLY A 116 -4.19 -20.53 24.11
N GLU A 117 -4.51 -19.26 24.40
CA GLU A 117 -5.85 -18.86 24.84
C GLU A 117 -6.93 -19.08 23.78
N ALA A 118 -6.62 -18.92 22.50
CA ALA A 118 -7.56 -19.18 21.41
C ALA A 118 -7.98 -20.66 21.32
N HIS A 119 -7.11 -21.58 21.73
CA HIS A 119 -7.43 -23.01 21.81
C HIS A 119 -8.00 -23.45 23.18
N THR A 120 -8.06 -22.55 24.17
CA THR A 120 -8.50 -22.88 25.52
C THR A 120 -9.94 -22.41 25.75
N LYS A 121 -10.80 -23.29 26.28
CA LYS A 121 -12.12 -22.92 26.79
C LYS A 121 -12.06 -22.77 28.31
N ARG A 122 -12.33 -21.57 28.81
CA ARG A 122 -12.45 -21.25 30.23
C ARG A 122 -13.93 -21.10 30.59
N GLU A 123 -14.32 -21.59 31.77
CA GLU A 123 -15.70 -21.49 32.28
C GLU A 123 -15.99 -20.11 32.89
N LEU A 124 -15.02 -19.56 33.63
CA LEU A 124 -15.18 -18.29 34.36
C LEU A 124 -14.64 -17.07 33.60
N GLY A 125 -13.68 -17.29 32.69
CA GLY A 125 -13.02 -16.23 31.92
C GLY A 125 -13.65 -16.04 30.54
N GLN A 126 -13.50 -14.85 29.96
CA GLN A 126 -13.95 -14.63 28.59
C GLN A 126 -13.03 -15.33 27.58
N ASN A 127 -13.61 -16.13 26.68
CA ASN A 127 -12.87 -16.89 25.66
C ASN A 127 -12.57 -16.04 24.41
N LEU A 128 -11.47 -16.33 23.73
CA LEU A 128 -11.12 -15.74 22.43
C LEU A 128 -11.87 -16.46 21.31
N THR A 129 -13.16 -16.15 21.17
CA THR A 129 -14.01 -16.71 20.10
C THR A 129 -13.63 -16.18 18.72
N PRO A 130 -13.98 -16.88 17.63
CA PRO A 130 -13.74 -16.41 16.27
C PRO A 130 -14.30 -15.01 15.99
N SER A 131 -15.46 -14.66 16.55
CA SER A 131 -16.03 -13.31 16.43
C SER A 131 -15.16 -12.24 17.08
N ARG A 132 -14.63 -12.50 18.28
CA ARG A 132 -13.75 -11.58 18.99
C ARG A 132 -12.39 -11.45 18.33
N LEU A 133 -11.87 -12.53 17.73
CA LEU A 133 -10.65 -12.49 16.93
C LEU A 133 -10.83 -11.58 15.71
N ARG A 134 -11.96 -11.70 14.98
CA ARG A 134 -12.27 -10.80 13.85
C ARG A 134 -12.36 -9.35 14.30
N GLU A 135 -13.06 -9.07 15.41
CA GLU A 135 -13.18 -7.72 15.96
C GLU A 135 -11.81 -7.16 16.39
N ALA A 136 -10.98 -7.97 17.06
CA ALA A 136 -9.65 -7.56 17.49
C ALA A 136 -8.75 -7.26 16.29
N LYS A 137 -8.76 -8.12 15.26
CA LYS A 137 -8.06 -7.89 14.00
C LYS A 137 -8.49 -6.58 13.36
N ALA A 138 -9.80 -6.37 13.19
CA ALA A 138 -10.33 -5.16 12.56
C ALA A 138 -9.92 -3.88 13.30
N ARG A 139 -10.06 -3.87 14.64
CA ARG A 139 -9.64 -2.73 15.47
C ARG A 139 -8.15 -2.48 15.41
N TRP A 140 -7.34 -3.55 15.46
CA TRP A 140 -5.89 -3.41 15.42
C TRP A 140 -5.41 -2.89 14.07
N THR A 141 -5.88 -3.45 12.96
CA THR A 141 -5.49 -2.97 11.63
C THR A 141 -5.93 -1.52 11.39
N ALA A 142 -7.12 -1.12 11.85
CA ALA A 142 -7.54 0.29 11.78
C ALA A 142 -6.59 1.22 12.57
N GLN A 143 -6.15 0.78 13.76
CA GLN A 143 -5.18 1.54 14.54
C GLN A 143 -3.81 1.61 13.84
N VAL A 144 -3.33 0.51 13.26
CA VAL A 144 -2.07 0.48 12.51
C VAL A 144 -2.09 1.47 11.35
N ILE A 145 -3.19 1.58 10.61
CA ILE A 145 -3.33 2.57 9.53
C ILE A 145 -3.15 3.99 10.08
N GLN A 146 -3.87 4.32 11.17
CA GLN A 146 -3.83 5.65 11.78
C GLN A 146 -2.45 6.00 12.33
N THR A 147 -1.82 5.10 13.09
CA THR A 147 -0.48 5.34 13.66
C THR A 147 0.60 5.40 12.59
N SER A 148 0.51 4.56 11.55
CA SER A 148 1.43 4.60 10.42
C SER A 148 1.30 5.91 9.65
N ALA A 149 0.07 6.36 9.37
CA ALA A 149 -0.18 7.63 8.70
C ALA A 149 0.38 8.80 9.50
N ALA A 150 0.12 8.83 10.81
CA ALA A 150 0.69 9.84 11.70
C ALA A 150 2.23 9.84 11.67
N ALA A 151 2.86 8.67 11.69
CA ALA A 151 4.31 8.55 11.66
C ALA A 151 4.94 9.10 10.37
N ILE A 152 4.33 8.85 9.19
CA ILE A 152 4.87 9.33 7.91
C ILE A 152 4.61 10.82 7.66
N LEU A 153 3.57 11.38 8.29
CA LEU A 153 3.17 12.78 8.12
C LEU A 153 3.88 13.73 9.10
N LYS A 154 4.59 13.22 10.12
CA LYS A 154 5.45 14.04 11.00
C LYS A 154 6.52 14.76 10.16
N PRO A 155 7.01 15.94 10.56
CA PRO A 155 8.16 16.61 9.92
C PRO A 155 9.52 15.96 10.28
N THR A 156 10.57 16.23 9.49
CA THR A 156 11.94 15.65 9.68
C THR A 156 12.61 16.06 10.97
N ASN A 157 12.38 17.28 11.41
CA ASN A 157 12.78 17.78 12.71
C ASN A 157 11.84 18.93 13.11
N GLU A 158 11.93 19.36 14.37
CA GLU A 158 11.11 20.44 14.94
C GLU A 158 11.28 21.80 14.24
N LEU A 159 12.33 21.97 13.43
CA LEU A 159 12.68 23.19 12.72
C LEU A 159 12.43 23.12 11.20
N THR A 160 11.99 21.97 10.68
CA THR A 160 11.61 21.78 9.28
C THR A 160 10.10 21.75 9.16
N ASN A 161 9.56 22.45 8.17
CA ASN A 161 8.17 22.33 7.80
C ASN A 161 8.02 21.25 6.72
N GLU A 162 6.94 20.46 6.82
CA GLU A 162 6.49 19.57 5.77
C GLU A 162 5.68 20.35 4.72
N PHE A 163 6.04 20.14 3.44
CA PHE A 163 5.40 20.80 2.32
C PHE A 163 4.97 19.77 1.29
N TRP A 164 3.69 19.80 0.95
CA TRP A 164 3.21 19.12 -0.25
C TRP A 164 3.58 19.97 -1.45
N ASP A 165 4.41 19.45 -2.33
CA ASP A 165 4.91 20.14 -3.52
C ASP A 165 3.98 19.95 -4.73
N TYR A 166 3.22 18.86 -4.74
CA TYR A 166 2.34 18.46 -5.83
C TYR A 166 1.14 17.71 -5.29
N PHE A 167 -0.03 17.98 -5.89
CA PHE A 167 -1.21 17.13 -5.79
C PHE A 167 -1.68 16.79 -7.20
N ASN A 168 -2.23 15.60 -7.38
CA ASN A 168 -3.00 15.30 -8.58
C ASN A 168 -4.45 15.68 -8.33
N HIS A 169 -4.86 16.84 -8.84
CA HIS A 169 -6.16 17.44 -8.52
C HIS A 169 -7.36 16.68 -9.12
N VAL A 170 -7.09 15.71 -10.01
CA VAL A 170 -8.11 14.84 -10.61
C VAL A 170 -8.17 13.49 -9.91
N ARG A 171 -7.01 12.85 -9.68
CA ARG A 171 -6.95 11.48 -9.17
C ARG A 171 -7.14 11.41 -7.67
N LEU A 172 -6.73 12.43 -6.92
CA LEU A 172 -6.88 12.42 -5.48
C LEU A 172 -8.36 12.38 -5.04
N PRO A 173 -9.25 13.27 -5.52
CA PRO A 173 -10.69 13.17 -5.20
C PRO A 173 -11.31 11.82 -5.63
N GLN A 174 -10.93 11.31 -6.80
CA GLN A 174 -11.38 9.99 -7.27
C GLN A 174 -10.98 8.86 -6.32
N CYS A 175 -9.75 8.90 -5.78
CA CYS A 175 -9.30 7.92 -4.80
C CYS A 175 -10.08 8.00 -3.49
N LEU A 176 -10.42 9.20 -3.00
CA LEU A 176 -11.28 9.35 -1.82
C LEU A 176 -12.67 8.78 -2.07
N HIS A 177 -13.27 9.08 -3.22
CA HIS A 177 -14.57 8.52 -3.60
C HIS A 177 -14.56 6.99 -3.62
N LEU A 178 -13.54 6.37 -4.25
CA LEU A 178 -13.38 4.91 -4.27
C LEU A 178 -13.14 4.31 -2.87
N ALA A 179 -12.57 5.09 -1.95
CA ALA A 179 -12.42 4.71 -0.55
C ALA A 179 -13.71 4.88 0.28
N GLY A 180 -14.81 5.35 -0.33
CA GLY A 180 -16.07 5.63 0.37
C GLY A 180 -16.02 6.91 1.23
N ILE A 181 -15.07 7.81 0.96
CA ILE A 181 -14.90 9.07 1.70
C ILE A 181 -15.61 10.18 0.95
N ASP A 182 -16.75 10.61 1.50
CA ASP A 182 -17.49 11.76 0.97
C ASP A 182 -16.87 13.08 1.45
N VAL A 183 -16.13 13.72 0.54
CA VAL A 183 -15.48 15.02 0.78
C VAL A 183 -16.48 16.13 1.07
N THR A 184 -17.66 16.09 0.44
CA THR A 184 -18.66 17.15 0.53
C THR A 184 -19.23 17.26 1.95
N LEU A 185 -19.31 16.14 2.66
CA LEU A 185 -19.79 16.04 4.03
C LEU A 185 -18.68 16.23 5.06
N GLN A 186 -17.46 15.82 4.73
CA GLN A 186 -16.36 15.77 5.69
C GLN A 186 -15.50 17.03 5.73
N GLN A 187 -15.68 17.98 4.79
CA GLN A 187 -14.92 19.23 4.75
C GLN A 187 -15.78 20.48 4.65
N PRO A 188 -15.84 21.30 5.71
CA PRO A 188 -16.53 22.60 5.68
C PRO A 188 -16.02 23.55 4.59
N MET A 189 -14.72 23.45 4.23
CA MET A 189 -14.13 24.27 3.17
C MET A 189 -14.62 23.90 1.76
N HIS A 190 -15.21 22.70 1.57
CA HIS A 190 -15.71 22.25 0.28
C HIS A 190 -16.72 23.25 -0.30
N GLN A 191 -17.77 23.56 0.46
CA GLN A 191 -18.84 24.46 0.01
C GLN A 191 -18.34 25.87 -0.29
N TRP A 192 -17.37 26.35 0.49
CA TRP A 192 -16.77 27.66 0.28
C TRP A 192 -15.93 27.70 -1.02
N LEU A 193 -15.09 26.70 -1.26
CA LEU A 193 -14.28 26.61 -2.49
C LEU A 193 -15.14 26.39 -3.74
N LEU A 194 -16.22 25.60 -3.62
CA LEU A 194 -17.20 25.39 -4.67
C LEU A 194 -17.92 26.70 -5.02
N GLY A 195 -18.36 27.46 -4.01
CA GLY A 195 -18.99 28.77 -4.19
C GLY A 195 -18.09 29.82 -4.85
N LEU A 196 -16.77 29.70 -4.68
CA LEU A 196 -15.77 30.52 -5.38
C LEU A 196 -15.42 30.02 -6.79
N GLY A 197 -15.97 28.88 -7.22
CA GLY A 197 -15.69 28.28 -8.53
C GLY A 197 -14.27 27.74 -8.68
N LEU A 198 -13.61 27.38 -7.58
CA LEU A 198 -12.21 26.90 -7.56
C LEU A 198 -12.11 25.36 -7.62
N ILE A 199 -13.22 24.69 -7.32
CA ILE A 199 -13.37 23.24 -7.43
C ILE A 199 -14.72 22.90 -8.06
N ASN A 200 -14.85 21.68 -8.58
CA ASN A 200 -16.12 21.07 -8.97
C ASN A 200 -16.79 20.38 -7.77
N GLU A 201 -18.03 19.92 -7.94
CA GLU A 201 -18.80 19.24 -6.89
C GLU A 201 -18.14 17.98 -6.34
N ASP A 202 -17.34 17.29 -7.16
CA ASP A 202 -16.59 16.09 -6.78
C ASP A 202 -15.24 16.43 -6.10
N GLY A 203 -14.96 17.71 -5.88
CA GLY A 203 -13.72 18.19 -5.28
C GLY A 203 -12.54 18.32 -6.25
N THR A 204 -12.70 18.05 -7.55
CA THR A 204 -11.64 18.25 -8.54
C THR A 204 -11.38 19.74 -8.80
N ALA A 205 -10.15 20.10 -9.18
CA ALA A 205 -9.78 21.49 -9.41
C ALA A 205 -10.52 22.08 -10.62
N ARG A 206 -10.94 23.34 -10.50
CA ARG A 206 -11.57 24.09 -11.58
C ARG A 206 -10.75 25.33 -11.90
N ILE A 207 -10.56 25.59 -13.19
CA ILE A 207 -9.99 26.85 -13.68
C ILE A 207 -11.13 27.87 -13.78
N PRO A 208 -11.05 29.01 -13.08
CA PRO A 208 -12.06 30.07 -13.18
C PRO A 208 -12.13 30.60 -14.62
N GLU A 209 -13.35 30.89 -15.09
CA GLU A 209 -13.61 31.25 -16.50
C GLU A 209 -12.94 32.57 -16.92
N ASP A 210 -12.66 33.46 -15.97
CA ASP A 210 -11.97 34.73 -16.20
C ASP A 210 -10.43 34.60 -16.26
N LYS A 211 -9.90 33.40 -16.04
CA LYS A 211 -8.45 33.13 -16.02
C LYS A 211 -8.01 32.32 -17.23
N ASP A 212 -6.94 32.79 -17.85
CA ASP A 212 -6.22 32.05 -18.88
C ASP A 212 -5.08 31.25 -18.23
N PRO A 213 -5.15 29.90 -18.19
CA PRO A 213 -4.12 29.08 -17.55
C PRO A 213 -2.76 29.21 -18.23
N SER A 214 -2.70 29.55 -19.53
CA SER A 214 -1.43 29.69 -20.25
C SER A 214 -0.53 30.81 -19.71
N LYS A 215 -1.08 31.75 -18.92
CA LYS A 215 -0.35 32.89 -18.35
C LYS A 215 0.36 32.60 -17.03
N TYR A 216 0.20 31.40 -16.48
CA TYR A 216 0.76 31.04 -15.19
C TYR A 216 1.76 29.88 -15.33
N LYS A 217 2.57 29.68 -14.29
CA LYS A 217 3.49 28.53 -14.23
C LYS A 217 2.87 27.32 -13.56
N PHE A 218 1.96 27.54 -12.62
CA PHE A 218 1.28 26.50 -11.87
C PHE A 218 -0.06 26.99 -11.33
N ILE A 219 -0.97 26.05 -11.05
CA ILE A 219 -2.39 26.31 -10.75
C ILE A 219 -2.60 27.18 -9.50
N TYR A 220 -1.73 27.07 -8.49
CA TYR A 220 -1.85 27.87 -7.27
C TYR A 220 -1.50 29.34 -7.46
N GLN A 221 -0.73 29.69 -8.49
CA GLN A 221 -0.52 31.07 -8.88
C GLN A 221 -1.81 31.68 -9.45
N LEU A 222 -2.59 30.88 -10.18
CA LEU A 222 -3.88 31.25 -10.75
C LEU A 222 -4.94 31.49 -9.67
N TYR A 223 -4.94 30.70 -8.60
CA TYR A 223 -5.81 30.91 -7.43
C TYR A 223 -5.38 32.08 -6.53
N GLY A 224 -4.30 32.79 -6.86
CA GLY A 224 -3.74 33.85 -6.04
C GLY A 224 -2.88 33.30 -4.91
N SER A 225 -1.56 33.35 -5.11
CA SER A 225 -0.54 32.82 -4.19
C SER A 225 -0.13 33.78 -3.06
N GLY A 226 -0.86 34.90 -2.86
CA GLY A 226 -0.57 35.92 -1.85
C GLY A 226 -1.51 35.88 -0.64
N LEU A 227 -1.27 36.75 0.35
CA LEU A 227 -2.02 36.83 1.62
C LEU A 227 -3.53 37.09 1.47
N ALA A 228 -3.98 37.55 0.30
CA ALA A 228 -5.39 37.87 0.02
C ALA A 228 -6.08 36.91 -0.96
N GLY A 229 -5.37 35.92 -1.52
CA GLY A 229 -5.92 34.98 -2.48
C GLY A 229 -6.43 33.68 -1.82
N PRO A 230 -7.38 32.95 -2.44
CA PRO A 230 -7.86 31.67 -1.92
C PRO A 230 -6.88 30.51 -2.09
N GLY A 231 -5.75 30.68 -2.79
CA GLY A 231 -4.73 29.64 -3.03
C GLY A 231 -4.31 28.83 -1.78
N PRO A 232 -4.01 29.45 -0.62
CA PRO A 232 -3.69 28.73 0.61
C PRO A 232 -4.82 27.83 1.11
N ASN A 233 -6.08 28.20 0.90
CA ASN A 233 -7.23 27.36 1.30
C ASN A 233 -7.42 26.18 0.36
N VAL A 234 -7.18 26.37 -0.94
CA VAL A 234 -7.11 25.27 -1.90
C VAL A 234 -6.00 24.30 -1.48
N TYR A 235 -4.84 24.80 -1.05
CA TYR A 235 -3.73 23.95 -0.60
C TYR A 235 -4.13 23.12 0.61
N ARG A 236 -4.73 23.76 1.63
CA ARG A 236 -5.22 23.09 2.84
C ARG A 236 -6.27 22.03 2.52
N PHE A 237 -7.13 22.27 1.54
CA PHE A 237 -8.15 21.32 1.12
C PHE A 237 -7.55 20.04 0.50
N TYR A 238 -6.62 20.16 -0.45
CA TYR A 238 -5.95 18.98 -1.03
C TYR A 238 -4.98 18.30 -0.06
N ARG A 239 -4.34 19.08 0.84
CA ARG A 239 -3.58 18.54 1.98
C ARG A 239 -4.47 17.67 2.86
N TRP A 240 -5.65 18.17 3.24
CA TRP A 240 -6.59 17.38 4.03
C TRP A 240 -7.00 16.09 3.30
N MET A 241 -7.24 16.15 1.99
CA MET A 241 -7.64 14.96 1.22
C MET A 241 -6.57 13.86 1.28
N ILE A 242 -5.30 14.19 1.01
CA ILE A 242 -4.24 13.18 1.00
C ILE A 242 -3.98 12.61 2.39
N GLU A 243 -4.03 13.46 3.43
CA GLU A 243 -3.83 13.03 4.81
C GLU A 243 -4.99 12.13 5.28
N THR A 244 -6.23 12.49 4.94
CA THR A 244 -7.42 11.68 5.22
C THR A 244 -7.39 10.35 4.50
N LEU A 245 -6.97 10.34 3.23
CA LEU A 245 -6.81 9.10 2.47
C LEU A 245 -5.82 8.17 3.19
N LEU A 246 -4.63 8.65 3.54
CA LEU A 246 -3.62 7.86 4.24
C LEU A 246 -4.07 7.34 5.60
N GLN A 247 -4.92 8.09 6.31
CA GLN A 247 -5.50 7.70 7.60
C GLN A 247 -6.65 6.69 7.46
N SER A 248 -7.26 6.59 6.28
CA SER A 248 -8.49 5.80 6.10
C SER A 248 -8.27 4.50 5.35
N VAL A 249 -7.24 4.40 4.51
CA VAL A 249 -7.00 3.24 3.65
C VAL A 249 -5.64 2.59 3.90
N ARG A 250 -5.54 1.31 3.54
CA ARG A 250 -4.27 0.58 3.59
C ARG A 250 -3.32 1.07 2.48
N TRP A 251 -2.05 1.22 2.84
CA TRP A 251 -0.97 1.54 1.92
C TRP A 251 0.29 0.79 2.33
N VAL A 252 1.23 0.65 1.39
CA VAL A 252 2.51 -0.05 1.59
C VAL A 252 3.66 0.95 1.66
N ASP A 253 4.47 0.87 2.70
CA ASP A 253 5.69 1.68 2.81
C ASP A 253 6.83 1.07 1.99
N LEU A 254 7.04 1.58 0.78
CA LEU A 254 8.18 1.19 -0.06
C LEU A 254 9.51 1.75 0.44
N THR A 255 9.50 2.71 1.37
CA THR A 255 10.72 3.28 1.94
C THR A 255 11.50 2.21 2.70
N ASN A 256 10.81 1.48 3.58
CA ASN A 256 11.39 0.43 4.41
C ASN A 256 11.26 -0.98 3.79
N ASN A 257 10.47 -1.13 2.72
CA ASN A 257 10.26 -2.41 2.02
C ASN A 257 10.79 -2.40 0.57
N TRP A 258 11.92 -1.72 0.32
CA TRP A 258 12.54 -1.64 -1.02
C TRP A 258 13.30 -2.92 -1.41
N GLU A 259 12.61 -4.05 -1.42
CA GLU A 259 13.19 -5.37 -1.66
C GLU A 259 12.23 -6.22 -2.51
N ARG A 260 12.76 -6.97 -3.48
CA ARG A 260 11.95 -7.62 -4.53
C ARG A 260 10.91 -8.57 -3.97
N LYS A 261 11.27 -9.39 -2.98
CA LYS A 261 10.39 -10.39 -2.41
C LYS A 261 9.27 -9.72 -1.61
N SER A 262 9.61 -8.68 -0.85
CA SER A 262 8.65 -7.84 -0.13
C SER A 262 7.68 -7.14 -1.07
N ILE A 263 8.16 -6.49 -2.13
CA ILE A 263 7.30 -5.81 -3.12
C ILE A 263 6.34 -6.80 -3.79
N LYS A 264 6.84 -7.94 -4.30
CA LYS A 264 5.99 -8.94 -4.95
C LYS A 264 4.95 -9.57 -4.01
N GLY A 265 5.19 -9.55 -2.70
CA GLY A 265 4.26 -10.06 -1.69
C GLY A 265 3.23 -9.04 -1.21
N LEU A 266 3.56 -7.74 -1.23
CA LEU A 266 2.74 -6.68 -0.64
C LEU A 266 2.02 -5.81 -1.67
N VAL A 267 2.57 -5.69 -2.88
CA VAL A 267 2.09 -4.75 -3.89
C VAL A 267 1.36 -5.51 -4.99
N THR A 268 0.19 -5.00 -5.35
CA THR A 268 -0.62 -5.43 -6.50
C THR A 268 -1.19 -4.20 -7.22
N PRO A 269 -1.66 -4.31 -8.48
CA PRO A 269 -2.37 -3.22 -9.13
C PRO A 269 -3.50 -2.65 -8.25
N GLY A 270 -3.54 -1.33 -8.10
CA GLY A 270 -4.46 -0.62 -7.19
C GLY A 270 -3.90 -0.37 -5.79
N THR A 271 -2.77 -0.97 -5.41
CA THR A 271 -2.14 -0.71 -4.11
C THR A 271 -1.63 0.73 -4.03
N ILE A 272 -2.00 1.44 -2.97
CA ILE A 272 -1.39 2.73 -2.63
C ILE A 272 -0.03 2.46 -2.01
N VAL A 273 0.99 3.12 -2.53
CA VAL A 273 2.36 3.04 -2.03
C VAL A 273 2.84 4.41 -1.58
N VAL A 274 3.56 4.42 -0.46
CA VAL A 274 4.29 5.58 0.03
C VAL A 274 5.78 5.29 -0.17
N CYS A 275 6.51 6.21 -0.78
CA CYS A 275 7.93 6.00 -1.04
C CYS A 275 8.74 7.26 -0.82
N ARG A 276 9.71 7.21 0.11
CA ARG A 276 10.62 8.32 0.38
C ARG A 276 12.01 8.09 -0.20
N GLY A 277 12.69 9.20 -0.41
CA GLY A 277 14.11 9.28 -0.75
C GLY A 277 14.34 9.92 -2.12
N ALA A 278 15.49 9.65 -2.73
CA ALA A 278 15.88 10.31 -3.97
C ALA A 278 14.95 9.95 -5.15
N HIS A 279 14.23 10.96 -5.64
CA HIS A 279 13.46 10.94 -6.87
C HIS A 279 14.17 11.78 -7.94
N THR A 280 14.10 11.34 -9.18
CA THR A 280 14.60 12.08 -10.34
C THR A 280 13.43 12.56 -11.19
N PHE A 281 13.37 13.85 -11.44
CA PHE A 281 12.38 14.56 -12.22
C PHE A 281 13.01 15.00 -13.55
N LYS A 282 12.51 14.45 -14.65
CA LYS A 282 12.95 14.78 -16.00
C LYS A 282 11.78 15.33 -16.81
N GLN A 283 11.90 16.55 -17.31
CA GLN A 283 10.94 17.12 -18.25
C GLN A 283 10.89 16.26 -19.54
N LEU A 284 9.68 16.01 -20.04
CA LEU A 284 9.48 15.32 -21.31
C LEU A 284 9.65 16.27 -22.50
N ASP A 285 9.96 15.72 -23.67
CA ASP A 285 10.11 16.49 -24.90
C ASP A 285 8.73 16.92 -25.46
N GLY A 286 8.66 18.07 -26.12
CA GLY A 286 7.42 18.56 -26.74
C GLY A 286 6.34 19.07 -25.78
N VAL A 287 6.69 19.32 -24.51
CA VAL A 287 5.77 19.83 -23.48
C VAL A 287 5.77 21.36 -23.40
N SER A 288 4.70 21.93 -22.85
CA SER A 288 4.62 23.37 -22.62
C SER A 288 5.62 23.84 -21.54
N LYS A 289 5.95 25.13 -21.57
CA LYS A 289 6.73 25.81 -20.52
C LYS A 289 5.85 26.59 -19.53
N GLU A 290 4.57 26.75 -19.86
CA GLU A 290 3.55 27.54 -19.14
C GLU A 290 2.15 26.91 -19.35
N GLY A 291 1.24 27.11 -18.41
CA GLY A 291 -0.09 26.48 -18.48
C GLY A 291 -0.06 24.97 -18.29
N ILE A 292 -1.13 24.30 -18.73
CA ILE A 292 -1.28 22.85 -18.64
C ILE A 292 -0.29 22.15 -19.60
N ASN A 293 -0.01 20.87 -19.37
CA ASN A 293 0.87 20.03 -20.18
C ASN A 293 2.36 20.33 -19.98
N GLN A 294 2.79 20.45 -18.72
CA GLN A 294 4.19 20.59 -18.32
C GLN A 294 4.74 19.26 -17.77
N MET A 295 4.66 18.22 -18.60
CA MET A 295 4.86 16.84 -18.14
C MET A 295 6.31 16.57 -17.70
N ARG A 296 6.45 15.97 -16.50
CA ARG A 296 7.72 15.51 -15.94
C ARG A 296 7.61 14.02 -15.61
N ARG A 297 8.55 13.23 -16.11
CA ARG A 297 8.75 11.84 -15.68
C ARG A 297 9.48 11.84 -14.34
N VAL A 298 8.89 11.17 -13.37
CA VAL A 298 9.46 10.98 -12.04
C VAL A 298 9.87 9.52 -11.90
N ARG A 299 11.08 9.29 -11.39
CA ARG A 299 11.61 7.96 -11.13
C ARG A 299 12.34 7.89 -9.81
N ARG A 300 12.08 6.83 -9.05
CA ARG A 300 12.98 6.35 -7.99
C ARG A 300 13.49 4.99 -8.39
N LYS A 301 14.81 4.85 -8.47
CA LYS A 301 15.47 3.61 -8.89
C LYS A 301 16.61 3.28 -7.94
N LYS A 302 16.60 2.06 -7.41
CA LYS A 302 17.67 1.48 -6.58
C LYS A 302 17.58 -0.05 -6.68
N ASP A 303 18.70 -0.75 -6.69
CA ASP A 303 18.78 -2.23 -6.64
C ASP A 303 17.93 -2.96 -7.70
N LYS A 304 17.95 -2.45 -8.94
CA LYS A 304 17.14 -2.97 -10.07
C LYS A 304 15.63 -3.04 -9.76
N ILE A 305 15.15 -2.12 -8.93
CA ILE A 305 13.74 -1.84 -8.69
C ILE A 305 13.50 -0.38 -9.11
N GLU A 306 12.38 -0.11 -9.77
CA GLU A 306 12.02 1.23 -10.24
C GLU A 306 10.54 1.54 -9.96
N LEU A 307 10.27 2.59 -9.18
CA LEU A 307 8.97 3.25 -9.11
C LEU A 307 8.96 4.40 -10.10
N SER A 308 7.97 4.44 -11.00
CA SER A 308 7.91 5.48 -12.03
C SER A 308 6.50 5.97 -12.31
N PHE A 309 6.38 7.26 -12.60
CA PHE A 309 5.12 7.91 -12.95
C PHE A 309 5.38 9.22 -13.71
N ILE A 310 4.31 9.81 -14.25
CA ILE A 310 4.35 11.12 -14.91
C ILE A 310 3.46 12.06 -14.11
N ILE A 311 3.94 13.28 -13.90
CA ILE A 311 3.17 14.38 -13.31
C ILE A 311 3.11 15.54 -14.30
N ASP A 312 2.06 16.35 -14.19
CA ASP A 312 2.04 17.68 -14.80
C ASP A 312 2.57 18.70 -13.78
N ALA A 313 3.70 19.34 -14.08
CA ALA A 313 4.27 20.34 -13.18
C ALA A 313 3.36 21.56 -12.99
N TRP A 314 2.37 21.76 -13.86
CA TRP A 314 1.31 22.74 -13.66
C TRP A 314 0.58 22.59 -12.31
N GLU A 315 0.47 21.37 -11.78
CA GLU A 315 -0.21 21.13 -10.50
C GLU A 315 0.69 21.40 -9.27
N SER A 316 1.87 22.02 -9.46
CA SER A 316 2.77 22.39 -8.36
C SER A 316 2.11 23.38 -7.40
N THR A 317 2.38 23.24 -6.10
CA THR A 317 1.74 24.04 -5.05
C THR A 317 2.37 25.42 -4.82
N SER A 318 3.62 25.61 -5.26
CA SER A 318 4.38 26.84 -5.05
C SER A 318 5.52 27.02 -6.05
N SER A 319 6.14 28.20 -6.04
CA SER A 319 7.33 28.49 -6.85
C SER A 319 8.54 27.63 -6.46
N SER A 320 8.76 27.37 -5.17
CA SER A 320 9.86 26.50 -4.71
C SER A 320 9.62 25.04 -5.11
N SER A 321 8.37 24.59 -5.07
CA SER A 321 7.98 23.27 -5.58
C SER A 321 8.24 23.16 -7.09
N TYR A 322 7.76 24.13 -7.87
CA TYR A 322 7.85 24.11 -9.33
C TYR A 322 9.30 24.23 -9.85
N TRP A 323 10.07 25.20 -9.35
CA TRP A 323 11.43 25.51 -9.83
C TRP A 323 12.53 24.77 -9.08
N GLY A 324 12.26 24.31 -7.86
CA GLY A 324 13.21 23.62 -7.01
C GLY A 324 12.89 22.14 -6.89
N HIS A 325 11.97 21.79 -6.00
CA HIS A 325 11.80 20.43 -5.47
C HIS A 325 11.34 19.40 -6.50
N LEU A 326 10.54 19.81 -7.49
CA LEU A 326 10.02 18.92 -8.53
C LEU A 326 10.89 18.93 -9.80
N THR A 327 12.16 19.29 -9.68
CA THR A 327 13.13 19.31 -10.78
C THR A 327 14.36 18.49 -10.41
N ARG A 328 15.09 18.01 -11.43
CA ARG A 328 16.38 17.32 -11.27
C ARG A 328 16.28 16.17 -10.27
N LYS A 329 17.23 16.03 -9.34
CA LYS A 329 17.21 15.03 -8.29
C LYS A 329 16.84 15.72 -6.98
N SER A 330 15.81 15.24 -6.30
CA SER A 330 15.36 15.76 -5.01
C SER A 330 15.02 14.61 -4.07
N SER A 331 15.22 14.80 -2.77
CA SER A 331 14.70 13.89 -1.76
C SER A 331 13.24 14.25 -1.50
N ALA A 332 12.33 13.33 -1.77
CA ALA A 332 10.90 13.56 -1.66
C ALA A 332 10.19 12.31 -1.16
N MET A 333 9.00 12.50 -0.60
CA MET A 333 7.99 11.48 -0.41
C MET A 333 7.02 11.52 -1.60
N SER A 334 6.78 10.37 -2.22
CA SER A 334 5.70 10.22 -3.21
C SER A 334 4.63 9.29 -2.67
N ILE A 335 3.37 9.63 -2.97
CA ILE A 335 2.20 8.78 -2.72
C ILE A 335 1.61 8.46 -4.08
N SER A 336 1.51 7.17 -4.40
CA SER A 336 1.09 6.74 -5.73
C SER A 336 0.23 5.49 -5.68
N VAL A 337 -0.66 5.33 -6.66
CA VAL A 337 -1.40 4.09 -6.90
C VAL A 337 -0.66 3.28 -7.96
N VAL A 338 -0.23 2.07 -7.60
CA VAL A 338 0.48 1.17 -8.53
C VAL A 338 -0.48 0.69 -9.62
N ARG A 339 -0.05 0.75 -10.88
CA ARG A 339 -0.85 0.34 -12.05
C ARG A 339 -0.52 -1.07 -12.49
N SER A 340 0.75 -1.45 -12.41
CA SER A 340 1.24 -2.78 -12.76
C SER A 340 2.53 -3.09 -12.00
N LEU A 341 2.86 -4.38 -11.96
CA LEU A 341 4.17 -4.88 -11.56
C LEU A 341 4.74 -5.66 -12.74
N ASP A 342 5.79 -5.13 -13.34
CA ASP A 342 6.39 -5.71 -14.53
C ASP A 342 7.86 -6.06 -14.26
N GLU A 343 8.35 -7.14 -14.88
CA GLU A 343 9.77 -7.50 -14.82
C GLU A 343 10.33 -7.55 -16.23
N GLN A 344 11.26 -6.64 -16.54
CA GLN A 344 11.88 -6.53 -17.86
C GLN A 344 13.39 -6.42 -17.71
N ALA A 345 14.14 -7.24 -18.46
CA ALA A 345 15.61 -7.28 -18.42
C ALA A 345 16.19 -7.37 -17.00
N GLY A 346 15.51 -8.11 -16.11
CA GLY A 346 15.90 -8.25 -14.71
C GLY A 346 15.76 -6.97 -13.89
N VAL A 347 14.89 -6.03 -14.28
CA VAL A 347 14.48 -4.87 -13.49
C VAL A 347 13.01 -5.01 -13.14
N LEU A 348 12.67 -4.90 -11.85
CA LEU A 348 11.29 -4.85 -11.38
C LEU A 348 10.80 -3.41 -11.50
N THR A 349 9.82 -3.16 -12.36
CA THR A 349 9.24 -1.84 -12.59
C THR A 349 7.83 -1.77 -12.03
N MET A 350 7.53 -0.64 -11.38
CA MET A 350 6.24 -0.32 -10.80
C MET A 350 5.73 0.99 -11.44
N PRO A 351 5.11 0.93 -12.63
CA PRO A 351 4.39 2.07 -13.17
C PRO A 351 3.25 2.44 -12.23
N ALA A 352 3.12 3.72 -11.93
CA ALA A 352 2.16 4.22 -10.96
C ALA A 352 1.46 5.51 -11.44
N THR A 353 0.39 5.87 -10.75
CA THR A 353 -0.26 7.18 -10.85
C THR A 353 0.03 7.94 -9.56
N CYS A 354 0.72 9.07 -9.66
CA CYS A 354 1.04 9.90 -8.50
C CYS A 354 -0.21 10.61 -8.00
N LEU A 355 -0.42 10.61 -6.68
CA LEU A 355 -1.47 11.36 -5.99
C LEU A 355 -0.92 12.62 -5.35
N ALA A 356 0.26 12.52 -4.74
CA ALA A 356 0.92 13.66 -4.10
C ALA A 356 2.43 13.45 -4.01
N ILE A 357 3.17 14.55 -3.98
CA ILE A 357 4.61 14.58 -3.69
C ILE A 357 4.86 15.65 -2.64
N GLY A 358 5.74 15.38 -1.69
CA GLY A 358 6.11 16.35 -0.68
C GLY A 358 7.55 16.22 -0.19
N THR A 359 8.02 17.28 0.44
CA THR A 359 9.36 17.42 1.03
C THR A 359 9.26 17.82 2.51
N GLY A 360 10.32 17.58 3.29
CA GLY A 360 10.35 17.89 4.72
C GLY A 360 9.57 16.93 5.63
N PHE A 361 9.05 15.83 5.08
CA PHE A 361 8.40 14.76 5.85
C PHE A 361 9.42 13.88 6.57
N GLY A 362 9.00 13.39 7.74
CA GLY A 362 9.85 13.08 8.88
C GLY A 362 10.68 11.80 8.82
N PRO A 363 11.47 11.47 9.86
CA PRO A 363 12.63 10.61 9.70
C PRO A 363 12.26 9.23 9.16
N TYR A 364 13.25 8.57 8.53
CA TYR A 364 13.11 7.16 8.16
C TYR A 364 12.63 6.40 9.39
N PRO A 365 11.50 5.70 9.31
CA PRO A 365 10.98 5.02 10.48
C PRO A 365 12.00 3.93 10.87
N THR A 366 12.69 4.10 11.98
CA THR A 366 13.54 3.07 12.58
C THR A 366 13.29 2.86 14.08
N SER A 367 12.56 3.75 14.77
CA SER A 367 12.07 3.51 16.14
C SER A 367 10.56 3.73 16.35
N ASP A 368 9.93 4.59 15.55
CA ASP A 368 8.53 4.98 15.68
C ASP A 368 7.62 4.31 14.63
N CYS A 369 8.19 3.53 13.71
CA CYS A 369 7.40 2.74 12.77
C CYS A 369 6.84 1.54 13.50
N PRO A 370 5.54 1.25 13.37
CA PRO A 370 5.03 -0.01 13.88
C PRO A 370 5.67 -1.22 13.13
N TYR A 371 6.38 -1.00 12.02
CA TYR A 371 7.10 -2.01 11.23
C TYR A 371 8.57 -2.26 11.66
N ASP A 372 9.11 -1.54 12.65
CA ASP A 372 10.55 -1.58 12.97
C ASP A 372 11.04 -2.90 13.58
N GLY A 373 10.12 -3.75 14.04
CA GLY A 373 10.43 -5.12 14.48
C GLY A 373 10.95 -6.06 13.38
N TYR A 374 10.98 -5.61 12.12
CA TYR A 374 11.43 -6.40 10.96
C TYR A 374 12.83 -6.00 10.44
N SER A 375 13.53 -5.04 11.04
CA SER A 375 14.87 -4.70 10.56
C SER A 375 15.87 -5.82 10.88
N GLY A 376 16.02 -6.77 9.96
CA GLY A 376 17.21 -7.61 9.83
C GLY A 376 18.42 -6.78 9.35
N HIS A 377 18.53 -5.53 9.79
CA HIS A 377 19.70 -4.69 9.59
C HIS A 377 20.62 -4.89 10.79
N SER A 378 21.72 -5.59 10.56
CA SER A 378 22.92 -5.35 11.36
C SER A 378 23.25 -3.85 11.28
N PRO A 379 23.52 -3.18 12.40
CA PRO A 379 23.89 -1.77 12.42
C PRO A 379 25.34 -1.62 11.96
N GLU A 380 25.59 -1.76 10.66
CA GLU A 380 26.87 -1.41 10.05
C GLU A 380 26.57 -0.66 8.76
N ASP A 381 26.64 0.67 8.84
CA ASP A 381 27.08 1.58 7.78
C ASP A 381 27.18 2.99 8.41
N GLY A 382 28.05 3.10 9.41
CA GLY A 382 28.65 4.36 9.77
C GLY A 382 29.77 4.63 8.78
N ASP A 383 29.48 5.31 7.68
CA ASP A 383 30.53 5.77 6.76
C ASP A 383 31.17 7.04 7.33
N SER A 384 32.25 6.81 8.07
CA SER A 384 33.22 7.81 8.47
C SER A 384 34.13 8.16 7.30
N SER A 385 33.88 9.27 6.60
CA SER A 385 34.95 9.99 5.90
C SER A 385 34.60 11.45 5.61
N SER A 386 35.01 12.34 6.51
CA SER A 386 35.52 13.65 6.12
C SER A 386 36.45 14.16 7.22
N GLY A 387 37.66 13.59 7.26
CA GLY A 387 38.79 14.27 7.87
C GLY A 387 39.11 15.50 7.03
N ILE A 388 38.89 16.67 7.63
CA ILE A 388 39.45 17.93 7.16
C ILE A 388 40.80 18.05 7.86
N ASP A 389 41.88 17.81 7.12
CA ASP A 389 43.19 18.33 7.51
C ASP A 389 43.32 19.77 7.01
N ILE A 390 43.89 20.58 7.90
CA ILE A 390 44.08 22.03 7.85
C ILE A 390 45.07 22.45 6.76
#